data_AF-A0A7M3Z7R5-F1
#
_entry.id   AF-A0A7M3Z7R5-F1
#
_cell.length_a   1.000
_cell.length_b   1.000
_cell.length_c   1.000
_cell.angle_alpha   90.00
_cell.angle_beta   90.00
_cell.angle_gamma   90.00
#
_symmetry.space_group_name_H-M   'P 1'
#
loop_
_entity.id
_entity.type
_entity.pdbx_description
1 polymer ?
#
loop_
_entity_poly.entity_id
_entity_poly.type
_entity_poly.pdbx_seq_one_letter_code
_entity_poly.pdbx_strand_id
1 'polypeptide(L)'
;MQELLWGAGILALPLILALPMRLAWQFWVGVGHEVSEYRTVVRQILDSGHQVASFSQTLDDIARNLRIPPAKQRLIEAEMLHPLTLSHFLLLPALLILPLSAIMALPLVLIGFPFMLFMEYLLIRKRLLIWSLKTIERLMHWQVIHIPKPHRGSREQRKSLTEFSQHIEHFNYVPQAAFLGLFAWLIVHWVFNLDSLIVELVVSSFLYMVLLSVLSVLNTAFEADLVFVDPAKGRLVPVNQWLEGVLNPIVGIGLLFLLGRNLLEESRDVGGNPVLFATVVLTLLYGAAIVGISYRWGYSSWRGERVRHDFEEQVIENLEPLSYDLTRSKGRIDFNVRMGMNERLSAFESGINQQLTFEELQNLPTIPKDTKAPKNPLKK
;
A
#
# COMPACT_ATOMS: atom_id res chain seq x y z
N MET A 1 22.17 -4.53 35.07
CA MET A 1 22.59 -5.36 33.91
C MET A 1 21.58 -6.45 33.60
N GLN A 2 21.11 -7.24 34.59
CA GLN A 2 20.09 -8.28 34.38
C GLN A 2 18.74 -7.73 33.87
N GLU A 3 18.26 -6.62 34.42
CA GLU A 3 16.98 -6.01 34.00
C GLU A 3 17.04 -5.42 32.59
N LEU A 4 18.20 -4.86 32.19
CA LEU A 4 18.44 -4.42 30.81
C LEU A 4 18.35 -5.59 29.83
N LEU A 5 18.93 -6.75 30.17
CA LEU A 5 18.84 -7.95 29.35
C LEU A 5 17.40 -8.46 29.22
N TRP A 6 16.63 -8.41 30.31
CA TRP A 6 15.20 -8.76 30.27
C TRP A 6 14.39 -7.77 29.44
N GLY A 7 14.57 -6.47 29.62
CA GLY A 7 13.90 -5.44 28.82
C GLY A 7 14.21 -5.58 27.33
N ALA A 8 15.48 -5.79 26.98
CA ALA A 8 15.89 -6.06 25.59
C ALA A 8 15.28 -7.36 25.05
N GLY A 9 15.25 -8.43 25.86
CA GLY A 9 14.63 -9.70 25.51
C GLY A 9 13.13 -9.58 25.23
N ILE A 10 12.42 -8.80 26.05
CA ILE A 10 10.99 -8.51 25.86
C ILE A 10 10.79 -7.73 24.55
N LEU A 11 11.57 -6.69 24.28
CA LEU A 11 11.48 -5.93 23.02
C LEU A 11 11.81 -6.79 21.79
N ALA A 12 12.68 -7.79 21.93
CA ALA A 12 13.02 -8.73 20.86
C ALA A 12 11.96 -9.82 20.65
N LEU A 13 11.05 -10.03 21.60
CA LEU A 13 10.07 -11.12 21.56
C LEU A 13 9.18 -11.12 20.30
N PRO A 14 8.60 -9.98 19.86
CA PRO A 14 7.84 -9.93 18.62
C PRO A 14 8.67 -10.33 17.39
N LEU A 15 9.96 -9.96 17.36
CA LEU A 15 10.87 -10.29 16.26
C LEU A 15 11.17 -11.80 16.22
N ILE A 16 11.41 -12.39 17.39
CA ILE A 16 11.67 -13.84 17.54
C ILE A 16 10.46 -14.64 17.08
N LEU A 17 9.23 -14.18 17.38
CA LEU A 17 7.99 -14.83 16.96
C LEU A 17 7.68 -14.58 15.46
N ALA A 18 8.02 -13.42 14.93
CA ALA A 18 7.73 -13.06 13.54
C ALA A 18 8.46 -13.93 12.51
N LEU A 19 9.70 -14.34 12.80
CA LEU A 19 10.52 -15.17 11.92
C LEU A 19 9.90 -16.56 11.62
N PRO A 20 9.62 -17.42 12.62
CA PRO A 20 9.01 -18.72 12.37
C PRO A 20 7.61 -18.57 11.77
N MET A 21 6.86 -17.52 12.14
CA MET A 21 5.53 -17.27 11.59
C MET A 21 5.58 -16.92 10.10
N ARG A 22 6.56 -16.11 9.67
CA ARG A 22 6.81 -15.82 8.25
C ARG A 22 7.15 -17.09 7.46
N LEU A 23 7.98 -17.97 8.03
CA LEU A 23 8.30 -19.24 7.39
C LEU A 23 7.06 -20.13 7.27
N ALA A 24 6.28 -20.26 8.34
CA ALA A 24 5.02 -21.02 8.34
C ALA A 24 4.05 -20.48 7.28
N TRP A 25 3.94 -19.16 7.14
CA TRP A 25 3.14 -18.52 6.09
C TRP A 25 3.61 -18.90 4.68
N GLN A 26 4.92 -18.83 4.41
CA GLN A 26 5.48 -19.23 3.12
C GLN A 26 5.18 -20.70 2.79
N PHE A 27 5.23 -21.58 3.80
CA PHE A 27 4.83 -22.97 3.65
C PHE A 27 3.32 -23.12 3.35
N TRP A 28 2.47 -22.33 4.02
CA TRP A 28 1.02 -22.39 3.89
C TRP A 28 0.50 -21.87 2.54
N VAL A 29 1.00 -20.73 2.05
CA VAL A 29 0.63 -20.23 0.71
C VAL A 29 1.08 -21.19 -0.40
N GLY A 30 2.12 -21.98 -0.12
CA GLY A 30 2.37 -23.24 -0.81
C GLY A 30 3.70 -23.29 -1.55
N VAL A 31 4.44 -24.36 -1.30
CA VAL A 31 5.73 -24.71 -1.95
C VAL A 31 5.55 -25.81 -3.00
N GLY A 32 4.30 -26.20 -3.30
CA GLY A 32 4.00 -27.25 -4.26
C GLY A 32 4.38 -26.87 -5.70
N HIS A 33 4.67 -27.88 -6.53
CA HIS A 33 5.04 -27.69 -7.93
C HIS A 33 3.98 -26.90 -8.71
N GLU A 34 2.70 -27.26 -8.54
CA GLU A 34 1.54 -26.56 -9.14
C GLU A 34 1.50 -25.06 -8.78
N VAL A 35 1.77 -24.73 -7.52
CA VAL A 35 1.79 -23.34 -7.05
C VAL A 35 2.98 -22.59 -7.64
N SER A 36 4.14 -23.23 -7.75
CA SER A 36 5.32 -22.64 -8.38
C SER A 36 5.13 -22.37 -9.87
N GLU A 37 4.46 -23.29 -10.58
CA GLU A 37 4.13 -23.13 -12.00
C GLU A 37 3.15 -21.96 -12.19
N TYR A 38 2.08 -21.91 -11.39
CA TYR A 38 1.13 -20.80 -11.40
C TYR A 38 1.80 -19.44 -11.12
N ARG A 39 2.64 -19.37 -10.08
CA ARG A 39 3.42 -18.15 -9.76
C ARG A 39 4.34 -17.74 -10.91
N THR A 40 4.89 -18.68 -11.66
CA THR A 40 5.76 -18.38 -12.79
C THR A 40 4.97 -17.71 -13.91
N VAL A 41 3.76 -18.20 -14.21
CA VAL A 41 2.86 -17.58 -15.20
C VAL A 41 2.45 -16.18 -14.76
N VAL A 42 1.98 -16.02 -13.52
CA VAL A 42 1.58 -14.70 -13.00
C VAL A 42 2.77 -13.74 -13.00
N ARG A 43 3.95 -14.21 -12.59
CA ARG A 43 5.19 -13.41 -12.62
C ARG A 43 5.53 -13.00 -14.06
N GLN A 44 5.38 -13.87 -15.05
CA GLN A 44 5.62 -13.53 -16.44
C GLN A 44 4.68 -12.42 -16.93
N ILE A 45 3.40 -12.44 -16.54
CA ILE A 45 2.42 -11.39 -16.85
C ILE A 45 2.85 -10.07 -16.17
N LEU A 46 3.17 -10.12 -14.87
CA LEU A 46 3.62 -8.94 -14.13
C LEU A 46 4.93 -8.36 -14.68
N ASP A 47 5.91 -9.22 -14.99
CA ASP A 47 7.20 -8.84 -15.55
C ASP A 47 7.04 -8.27 -16.96
N SER A 48 6.04 -8.70 -17.72
CA SER A 48 5.70 -8.14 -19.03
C SER A 48 5.04 -6.76 -18.94
N GLY A 49 4.64 -6.31 -17.74
CA GLY A 49 3.99 -5.01 -17.51
C GLY A 49 2.51 -4.96 -17.87
N HIS A 50 1.92 -6.08 -18.27
CA HIS A 50 0.49 -6.16 -18.55
C HIS A 50 -0.37 -6.19 -17.27
N GLN A 51 -1.62 -5.78 -17.41
CA GLN A 51 -2.61 -5.87 -16.33
C GLN A 51 -3.03 -7.33 -16.11
N VAL A 52 -3.02 -7.79 -14.87
CA VAL A 52 -3.45 -9.15 -14.51
C VAL A 52 -4.93 -9.36 -14.83
N ALA A 53 -5.73 -8.30 -14.70
CA ALA A 53 -7.16 -8.30 -15.00
C ALA A 53 -7.47 -8.73 -16.45
N SER A 54 -6.66 -8.31 -17.44
CA SER A 54 -6.89 -8.69 -18.83
C SER A 54 -6.63 -10.17 -19.12
N PHE A 55 -5.92 -10.87 -18.23
CA PHE A 55 -5.61 -12.29 -18.33
C PHE A 55 -6.45 -13.15 -17.39
N SER A 56 -7.50 -12.60 -16.75
CA SER A 56 -8.24 -13.31 -15.71
C SER A 56 -8.82 -14.65 -16.17
N GLN A 57 -9.34 -14.72 -17.40
CA GLN A 57 -9.90 -15.96 -17.95
C GLN A 57 -8.82 -17.03 -18.16
N THR A 58 -7.67 -16.61 -18.70
CA THR A 58 -6.52 -17.50 -18.92
C THR A 58 -5.96 -18.01 -17.59
N LEU A 59 -5.86 -17.12 -16.60
CA LEU A 59 -5.42 -17.47 -15.24
C LEU A 59 -6.38 -18.46 -14.56
N ASP A 60 -7.69 -18.25 -14.69
CA ASP A 60 -8.70 -19.18 -14.17
C ASP A 60 -8.60 -20.57 -14.82
N ASP A 61 -8.35 -20.64 -16.13
CA ASP A 61 -8.20 -21.92 -16.83
C ASP A 61 -6.90 -22.65 -16.44
N ILE A 62 -5.79 -21.92 -16.29
CA ILE A 62 -4.52 -22.47 -15.80
C ILE A 62 -4.67 -22.96 -14.36
N ALA A 63 -5.31 -22.18 -13.49
CA ALA A 63 -5.55 -22.58 -12.10
C ALA A 63 -6.42 -23.85 -12.01
N ARG A 64 -7.45 -23.97 -12.86
CA ARG A 64 -8.28 -25.19 -12.98
C ARG A 64 -7.47 -26.39 -13.45
N ASN A 65 -6.60 -26.22 -14.45
CA ASN A 65 -5.73 -27.29 -14.95
C ASN A 65 -4.76 -27.79 -13.87
N LEU A 66 -4.19 -26.85 -13.10
CA LEU A 66 -3.31 -27.11 -11.97
C LEU A 66 -4.07 -27.53 -10.68
N ARG A 67 -5.40 -27.71 -10.76
CA ARG A 67 -6.26 -28.10 -9.63
C ARG A 67 -6.16 -27.19 -8.40
N ILE A 68 -5.82 -25.92 -8.61
CA ILE A 68 -5.72 -24.93 -7.55
C ILE A 68 -7.14 -24.42 -7.23
N PRO A 69 -7.60 -24.50 -5.97
CA PRO A 69 -8.90 -23.99 -5.60
C PRO A 69 -8.92 -22.45 -5.74
N PRO A 70 -10.05 -21.84 -6.10
CA PRO A 70 -10.14 -20.41 -6.41
C PRO A 70 -9.74 -19.52 -5.22
N ALA A 71 -10.01 -19.95 -3.99
CA ALA A 71 -9.56 -19.24 -2.78
C ALA A 71 -8.02 -19.21 -2.66
N LYS A 72 -7.34 -20.30 -3.03
CA LYS A 72 -5.88 -20.38 -3.01
C LYS A 72 -5.24 -19.63 -4.18
N GLN A 73 -5.87 -19.65 -5.35
CA GLN A 73 -5.47 -18.84 -6.50
C GLN A 73 -5.44 -17.35 -6.13
N ARG A 74 -6.54 -16.82 -5.58
CA ARG A 74 -6.64 -15.42 -5.12
C ARG A 74 -5.63 -15.09 -4.04
N LEU A 75 -5.36 -16.01 -3.12
CA LEU A 75 -4.34 -15.84 -2.09
C LEU A 75 -2.94 -15.70 -2.70
N ILE A 76 -2.60 -16.54 -3.68
CA ILE A 76 -1.30 -16.49 -4.37
C ILE A 76 -1.15 -15.17 -5.14
N GLU A 77 -2.19 -14.77 -5.88
CA GLU A 77 -2.18 -13.49 -6.61
C GLU A 77 -2.05 -12.29 -5.68
N ALA A 78 -2.84 -12.25 -4.60
CA ALA A 78 -2.78 -11.18 -3.60
C ALA A 78 -1.40 -11.11 -2.93
N GLU A 79 -0.77 -12.24 -2.59
CA GLU A 79 0.58 -12.26 -2.03
C GLU A 79 1.63 -11.77 -3.05
N MET A 80 1.46 -12.07 -4.33
CA MET A 80 2.38 -11.60 -5.39
C MET A 80 2.27 -10.10 -5.64
N LEU A 81 1.06 -9.55 -5.52
CA LEU A 81 0.79 -8.11 -5.68
C LEU A 81 1.18 -7.31 -4.42
N HIS A 82 0.94 -7.89 -3.24
CA HIS A 82 1.15 -7.28 -1.94
C HIS A 82 1.97 -8.21 -1.02
N PRO A 83 3.30 -8.29 -1.23
CA PRO A 83 4.13 -9.23 -0.48
C PRO A 83 4.25 -8.86 1.00
N LEU A 84 3.89 -9.81 1.87
CA LEU A 84 3.99 -9.61 3.32
C LEU A 84 5.45 -9.64 3.79
N THR A 85 5.90 -8.49 4.30
CA THR A 85 7.25 -8.34 4.89
C THR A 85 7.30 -8.77 6.35
N LEU A 86 8.52 -8.89 6.92
CA LEU A 86 8.71 -9.27 8.33
C LEU A 86 7.96 -8.36 9.30
N SER A 87 7.85 -7.07 8.98
CA SER A 87 7.14 -6.08 9.78
C SER A 87 5.66 -6.39 9.96
N HIS A 88 5.05 -7.07 8.98
CA HIS A 88 3.67 -7.53 9.06
C HIS A 88 3.51 -8.66 10.07
N PHE A 89 4.44 -9.62 10.06
CA PHE A 89 4.44 -10.75 10.99
C PHE A 89 4.72 -10.33 12.43
N LEU A 90 5.47 -9.23 12.62
CA LEU A 90 5.70 -8.63 13.93
C LEU A 90 4.38 -8.18 14.59
N LEU A 91 3.43 -7.69 13.79
CA LEU A 91 2.13 -7.19 14.26
C LEU A 91 1.01 -8.24 14.17
N LEU A 92 1.33 -9.46 13.76
CA LEU A 92 0.35 -10.52 13.59
C LEU A 92 -0.48 -10.81 14.86
N PRO A 93 0.08 -10.77 16.09
CA PRO A 93 -0.73 -10.92 17.30
C PRO A 93 -1.87 -9.90 17.39
N ALA A 94 -1.62 -8.64 17.02
CA ALA A 94 -2.65 -7.60 16.97
C ALA A 94 -3.68 -7.84 15.86
N LEU A 95 -3.25 -8.40 14.72
CA LEU A 95 -4.15 -8.72 13.61
C LEU A 95 -5.13 -9.84 13.96
N LEU A 96 -4.68 -10.88 14.67
CA LEU A 96 -5.54 -12.01 15.06
C LEU A 96 -6.72 -11.57 15.92
N ILE A 97 -6.53 -10.57 16.78
CA ILE A 97 -7.56 -10.03 17.66
C ILE A 97 -8.35 -8.87 17.03
N LEU A 98 -8.02 -8.46 15.80
CA LEU A 98 -8.58 -7.28 15.16
C LEU A 98 -10.12 -7.23 15.14
N PRO A 99 -10.85 -8.31 14.81
CA PRO A 99 -12.31 -8.24 14.76
C PRO A 99 -12.93 -7.84 16.11
N LEU A 100 -12.32 -8.31 17.21
CA LEU A 100 -12.75 -8.00 18.56
C LEU A 100 -12.25 -6.64 19.02
N SER A 101 -11.00 -6.30 18.71
CA SER A 101 -10.36 -5.07 19.17
C SER A 101 -10.73 -3.83 18.37
N ALA A 102 -11.24 -3.98 17.14
CA ALA A 102 -11.78 -2.88 16.34
C ALA A 102 -12.97 -2.19 17.03
N ILE A 103 -13.81 -2.95 17.74
CA ILE A 103 -14.91 -2.39 18.54
C ILE A 103 -14.36 -1.52 19.67
N MET A 104 -13.27 -1.96 20.31
CA MET A 104 -12.61 -1.22 21.39
C MET A 104 -11.88 0.03 20.88
N ALA A 105 -11.39 0.02 19.64
CA ALA A 105 -10.76 1.17 19.00
C ALA A 105 -11.77 2.21 18.48
N LEU A 106 -13.05 1.85 18.34
CA LEU A 106 -14.08 2.70 17.76
C LEU A 106 -14.18 4.10 18.41
N PRO A 107 -14.11 4.26 19.75
CA PRO A 107 -14.11 5.59 20.37
C PRO A 107 -12.93 6.45 19.89
N LEU A 108 -11.72 5.88 19.81
CA LEU A 108 -10.55 6.59 19.30
C LEU A 108 -10.74 6.93 17.82
N VAL A 109 -11.27 6.01 17.02
CA VAL A 109 -11.52 6.26 15.59
C VAL A 109 -12.50 7.41 15.40
N LEU A 110 -13.56 7.46 16.21
CA LEU A 110 -14.56 8.53 16.18
C LEU A 110 -13.95 9.88 16.55
N ILE A 111 -13.10 9.92 17.58
CA ILE A 111 -12.36 11.13 17.99
C ILE A 111 -11.35 11.56 16.92
N GLY A 112 -10.69 10.60 16.27
CA GLY A 112 -9.73 10.90 15.22
C GLY A 112 -10.40 11.36 13.92
N PHE A 113 -11.66 11.00 13.66
CA PHE A 113 -12.32 11.28 12.39
C PHE A 113 -12.35 12.78 12.00
N PRO A 114 -12.61 13.74 12.91
CA PRO A 114 -12.43 15.17 12.64
C PRO A 114 -11.04 15.56 12.14
N PHE A 115 -9.97 14.94 12.65
CA PHE A 115 -8.60 15.20 12.19
C PHE A 115 -8.43 14.77 10.74
N MET A 116 -9.05 13.66 10.33
CA MET A 116 -9.05 13.22 8.92
C MET A 116 -9.75 14.21 8.03
N LEU A 117 -10.94 14.66 8.39
CA LEU A 117 -11.65 15.66 7.60
C LEU A 117 -10.85 16.96 7.48
N PHE A 118 -10.20 17.37 8.57
CA PHE A 118 -9.31 18.52 8.56
C PHE A 118 -8.11 18.31 7.64
N MET A 119 -7.43 17.16 7.70
CA MET A 119 -6.30 16.84 6.84
C MET A 119 -6.72 16.64 5.37
N GLU A 120 -7.88 16.07 5.09
CA GLU A 120 -8.47 15.96 3.75
C GLU A 120 -8.73 17.35 3.18
N TYR A 121 -9.36 18.22 3.97
CA TYR A 121 -9.59 19.61 3.60
C TYR A 121 -8.27 20.33 3.28
N LEU A 122 -7.25 20.14 4.12
CA LEU A 122 -5.96 20.81 3.98
C LEU A 122 -5.14 20.26 2.80
N LEU A 123 -5.03 18.94 2.64
CA LEU A 123 -4.20 18.33 1.59
C LEU A 123 -4.89 18.36 0.23
N ILE A 124 -6.17 18.04 0.18
CA ILE A 124 -6.93 17.89 -1.06
C ILE A 124 -7.64 19.19 -1.43
N ARG A 125 -8.55 19.68 -0.58
CA ARG A 125 -9.38 20.84 -0.98
C ARG A 125 -8.61 22.15 -1.06
N LYS A 126 -7.60 22.35 -0.21
CA LYS A 126 -6.67 23.48 -0.31
C LYS A 126 -5.53 23.25 -1.31
N ARG A 127 -5.56 22.14 -2.07
CA ARG A 127 -4.58 21.83 -3.12
C ARG A 127 -3.13 21.77 -2.63
N LEU A 128 -2.89 21.52 -1.33
CA LEU A 128 -1.52 21.41 -0.80
C LEU A 128 -0.80 20.17 -1.32
N LEU A 129 -1.51 19.08 -1.57
CA LEU A 129 -0.91 17.84 -2.06
C LEU A 129 -0.37 18.02 -3.48
N ILE A 130 -1.18 18.57 -4.39
CA ILE A 130 -0.75 18.88 -5.76
C ILE A 130 0.33 19.97 -5.80
N TRP A 131 0.24 20.96 -4.90
CA TRP A 131 1.31 21.96 -4.73
C TRP A 131 2.63 21.32 -4.30
N SER A 132 2.58 20.36 -3.37
CA SER A 132 3.76 19.61 -2.92
C SER A 132 4.33 18.77 -4.06
N LEU A 133 3.47 18.13 -4.86
CA LEU A 133 3.89 17.34 -6.02
C LEU A 133 4.59 18.20 -7.08
N LYS A 134 4.02 19.36 -7.43
CA LYS A 134 4.66 20.37 -8.30
C LYS A 134 5.99 20.87 -7.76
N THR A 135 6.09 21.01 -6.44
CA THR A 135 7.32 21.45 -5.79
C THR A 135 8.40 20.40 -5.92
N ILE A 136 8.08 19.11 -5.70
CA ILE A 136 9.01 18.00 -5.91
C ILE A 136 9.44 17.92 -7.37
N GLU A 137 8.50 18.04 -8.31
CA GLU A 137 8.78 18.06 -9.76
C GLU A 137 9.82 19.13 -10.11
N ARG A 138 9.62 20.36 -9.60
CA ARG A 138 10.52 21.49 -9.84
C ARG A 138 11.87 21.34 -9.17
N LEU A 139 11.91 20.82 -7.94
CA LEU A 139 13.15 20.69 -7.16
C LEU A 139 14.02 19.52 -7.64
N MET A 140 13.40 18.42 -8.04
CA MET A 140 14.09 17.19 -8.42
C MET A 140 14.25 17.04 -9.94
N HIS A 141 13.63 17.91 -10.74
CA HIS A 141 13.54 17.80 -12.20
C HIS A 141 12.96 16.46 -12.66
N TRP A 142 12.05 15.91 -11.86
CA TRP A 142 11.31 14.70 -12.20
C TRP A 142 10.06 15.08 -12.98
N GLN A 143 9.48 14.14 -13.72
CA GLN A 143 8.19 14.32 -14.38
C GLN A 143 7.18 13.36 -13.75
N VAL A 144 5.92 13.77 -13.64
CA VAL A 144 4.83 12.91 -13.16
C VAL A 144 4.11 12.34 -14.37
N ILE A 145 4.02 11.02 -14.44
CA ILE A 145 3.25 10.29 -15.46
C ILE A 145 2.23 9.36 -14.81
N HIS A 146 1.26 8.93 -15.59
CA HIS A 146 0.26 7.96 -15.16
C HIS A 146 0.59 6.57 -15.74
N ILE A 147 0.70 5.56 -14.88
CA ILE A 147 0.84 4.15 -15.28
C ILE A 147 -0.14 3.33 -14.43
N PRO A 148 -1.23 2.81 -15.02
CA PRO A 148 -2.22 2.08 -14.24
C PRO A 148 -1.61 0.82 -13.63
N LYS A 149 -1.88 0.55 -12.35
CA LYS A 149 -1.36 -0.65 -11.69
C LYS A 149 -1.92 -1.93 -12.34
N PRO A 150 -1.17 -3.06 -12.26
CA PRO A 150 -1.58 -4.32 -12.89
C PRO A 150 -2.93 -4.87 -12.42
N HIS A 151 -3.39 -4.48 -11.22
CA HIS A 151 -4.65 -4.92 -10.62
C HIS A 151 -5.82 -3.93 -10.82
N ARG A 152 -5.60 -2.77 -11.47
CA ARG A 152 -6.67 -1.80 -11.74
C ARG A 152 -7.68 -2.38 -12.72
N GLY A 153 -8.98 -2.30 -12.38
CA GLY A 153 -10.05 -2.94 -13.15
C GLY A 153 -10.16 -4.46 -12.94
N SER A 154 -9.44 -5.04 -11.98
CA SER A 154 -9.65 -6.43 -11.57
C SER A 154 -11.06 -6.63 -11.00
N ARG A 155 -11.54 -7.87 -11.06
CA ARG A 155 -12.91 -8.30 -10.76
C ARG A 155 -13.25 -8.25 -9.26
N GLU A 156 -12.75 -7.25 -8.53
CA GLU A 156 -12.94 -7.06 -7.10
C GLU A 156 -14.35 -6.56 -6.70
N GLN A 157 -15.28 -6.47 -7.65
CA GLN A 157 -16.69 -6.23 -7.33
C GLN A 157 -17.43 -7.47 -6.78
N ARG A 158 -16.81 -8.67 -6.72
CA ARG A 158 -17.38 -9.78 -5.92
C ARG A 158 -17.00 -9.61 -4.45
N LYS A 159 -17.77 -8.72 -3.80
CA LYS A 159 -17.82 -8.44 -2.36
C LYS A 159 -18.04 -9.70 -1.53
N SER A 160 -16.97 -10.42 -1.22
CA SER A 160 -16.97 -11.43 -0.16
C SER A 160 -16.13 -10.88 0.98
N LEU A 161 -16.78 -10.22 1.94
CA LEU A 161 -16.16 -9.63 3.15
C LEU A 161 -15.38 -10.65 4.01
N THR A 162 -15.48 -11.95 3.70
CA THR A 162 -14.83 -13.05 4.42
C THR A 162 -13.55 -13.56 3.74
N GLU A 163 -13.18 -13.04 2.57
CA GLU A 163 -11.98 -13.48 1.87
C GLU A 163 -10.72 -12.81 2.43
N PHE A 164 -9.83 -13.63 3.00
CA PHE A 164 -8.55 -13.19 3.57
C PHE A 164 -7.68 -12.42 2.56
N SER A 165 -7.85 -12.64 1.25
CA SER A 165 -7.16 -11.89 0.20
C SER A 165 -7.46 -10.39 0.23
N GLN A 166 -8.70 -9.99 0.57
CA GLN A 166 -9.06 -8.57 0.70
C GLN A 166 -8.42 -7.93 1.94
N HIS A 167 -8.27 -8.72 3.01
CA HIS A 167 -7.55 -8.26 4.20
C HIS A 167 -6.07 -8.03 3.89
N ILE A 168 -5.45 -8.80 2.98
CA ILE A 168 -4.02 -8.65 2.63
C ILE A 168 -3.69 -7.29 2.01
N GLU A 169 -4.55 -6.75 1.13
CA GLU A 169 -4.33 -5.43 0.51
C GLU A 169 -4.27 -4.32 1.56
N HIS A 170 -5.23 -4.32 2.49
CA HIS A 170 -5.26 -3.39 3.61
C HIS A 170 -4.13 -3.67 4.61
N PHE A 171 -3.73 -4.94 4.72
CA PHE A 171 -2.67 -5.38 5.63
C PHE A 171 -1.29 -4.85 5.24
N ASN A 172 -1.04 -4.61 3.94
CA ASN A 172 0.26 -4.15 3.43
C ASN A 172 0.73 -2.81 4.04
N TYR A 173 -0.19 -2.01 4.57
CA TYR A 173 0.13 -0.70 5.13
C TYR A 173 0.06 -0.61 6.66
N VAL A 174 -0.27 -1.72 7.32
CA VAL A 174 -0.44 -1.81 8.77
C VAL A 174 0.84 -1.50 9.54
N PRO A 175 2.02 -1.97 9.10
CA PRO A 175 3.25 -1.66 9.81
C PRO A 175 3.53 -0.17 9.95
N GLN A 176 3.26 0.61 8.91
CA GLN A 176 3.53 2.05 8.92
C GLN A 176 2.70 2.75 10.01
N ALA A 177 1.41 2.43 10.12
CA ALA A 177 0.53 3.05 11.11
C ALA A 177 0.91 2.67 12.56
N ALA A 178 1.32 1.42 12.81
CA ALA A 178 1.72 0.96 14.13
C ALA A 178 3.06 1.59 14.56
N PHE A 179 4.06 1.57 13.68
CA PHE A 179 5.37 2.13 13.95
C PHE A 179 5.33 3.65 14.11
N LEU A 180 4.49 4.34 13.35
CA LEU A 180 4.27 5.77 13.51
C LEU A 180 3.69 6.13 14.89
N GLY A 181 2.79 5.30 15.43
CA GLY A 181 2.25 5.49 16.77
C GLY A 181 3.29 5.28 17.87
N LEU A 182 4.09 4.21 17.77
CA LEU A 182 5.21 3.99 18.68
C LEU A 182 6.23 5.13 18.60
N PHE A 183 6.53 5.60 17.39
CA PHE A 183 7.45 6.71 17.14
C PHE A 183 6.94 8.01 17.75
N ALA A 184 5.66 8.32 17.59
CA ALA A 184 5.03 9.50 18.18
C ALA A 184 5.15 9.50 19.71
N TRP A 185 4.88 8.35 20.35
CA TRP A 185 5.07 8.23 21.80
C TRP A 185 6.53 8.37 22.22
N LEU A 186 7.46 7.67 21.58
CA LEU A 186 8.88 7.72 21.92
C LEU A 186 9.49 9.12 21.76
N ILE A 187 9.07 9.87 20.73
CA ILE A 187 9.49 11.26 20.57
C ILE A 187 8.93 12.12 21.69
N VAL A 188 7.65 11.98 22.04
CA VAL A 188 7.04 12.81 23.09
C VAL A 188 7.67 12.50 24.45
N HIS A 189 7.81 11.21 24.76
CA HIS A 189 8.48 10.73 25.96
C HIS A 189 9.90 11.32 26.07
N TRP A 190 10.65 11.31 24.95
CA TRP A 190 12.00 11.86 24.93
C TRP A 190 12.05 13.39 25.03
N VAL A 191 11.32 14.10 24.18
CA VAL A 191 11.45 15.56 24.01
C VAL A 191 10.85 16.32 25.20
N PHE A 192 9.70 15.87 25.70
CA PHE A 192 8.95 16.61 26.71
C PHE A 192 9.22 16.16 28.14
N ASN A 193 9.75 14.93 28.34
CA ASN A 193 10.09 14.34 29.65
C ASN A 193 9.07 14.73 30.74
N LEU A 194 7.80 14.38 30.50
CA LEU A 194 6.69 14.85 31.31
C LEU A 194 6.56 14.02 32.59
N ASP A 195 6.35 14.67 33.73
CA ASP A 195 6.19 13.99 35.02
C ASP A 195 4.93 13.09 35.11
N SER A 196 3.97 13.27 34.18
CA SER A 196 2.70 12.55 34.16
C SER A 196 2.55 11.68 32.91
N LEU A 197 2.50 10.37 33.11
CA LEU A 197 2.22 9.38 32.07
C LEU A 197 0.89 9.66 31.34
N ILE A 198 -0.13 10.17 32.03
CA ILE A 198 -1.43 10.47 31.41
C ILE A 198 -1.29 11.62 30.42
N VAL A 199 -0.61 12.71 30.81
CA VAL A 199 -0.40 13.86 29.92
C VAL A 199 0.45 13.44 28.72
N GLU A 200 1.49 12.64 28.97
CA GLU A 200 2.34 12.09 27.91
C GLU A 200 1.56 11.23 26.90
N LEU A 201 0.68 10.35 27.38
CA LEU A 201 -0.21 9.56 26.53
C LEU A 201 -1.18 10.43 25.74
N VAL A 202 -1.72 11.50 26.32
CA VAL A 202 -2.65 12.40 25.61
C VAL A 202 -1.93 13.18 24.51
N VAL A 203 -0.75 13.74 24.80
CA VAL A 203 0.05 14.50 23.82
C VAL A 203 0.55 13.60 22.70
N SER A 204 1.06 12.41 23.03
CA SER A 204 1.48 11.44 22.02
C SER A 204 0.31 10.90 21.19
N SER A 205 -0.87 10.66 21.79
CA SER A 205 -2.06 10.25 21.05
C SER A 205 -2.54 11.34 20.10
N PHE A 206 -2.49 12.60 20.51
CA PHE A 206 -2.82 13.72 19.63
C PHE A 206 -1.84 13.82 18.45
N LEU A 207 -0.53 13.76 18.72
CA LEU A 207 0.50 13.75 17.67
C LEU A 207 0.30 12.57 16.72
N TYR A 208 0.05 11.38 17.27
CA TYR A 208 -0.22 10.18 16.50
C TYR A 208 -1.44 10.35 15.59
N MET A 209 -2.55 10.89 16.10
CA MET A 209 -3.76 11.12 15.30
C MET A 209 -3.51 12.07 14.13
N VAL A 210 -2.74 13.14 14.34
CA VAL A 210 -2.37 14.08 13.26
C VAL A 210 -1.52 13.37 12.20
N LEU A 211 -0.47 12.66 12.61
CA LEU A 211 0.44 11.95 11.70
C LEU A 211 -0.27 10.83 10.94
N LEU A 212 -1.09 10.05 11.64
CA LEU A 212 -1.93 9.00 11.05
C LEU A 212 -2.92 9.61 10.05
N SER A 213 -3.45 10.79 10.34
CA SER A 213 -4.38 11.47 9.44
C SER A 213 -3.72 11.90 8.13
N VAL A 214 -2.55 12.53 8.24
CA VAL A 214 -1.71 12.89 7.08
C VAL A 214 -1.44 11.64 6.25
N LEU A 215 -0.92 10.58 6.87
CA LEU A 215 -0.55 9.35 6.18
C LEU A 215 -1.73 8.67 5.48
N SER A 216 -2.91 8.69 6.10
CA SER A 216 -4.11 8.08 5.55
C SER A 216 -4.60 8.82 4.31
N VAL A 217 -4.67 10.15 4.36
CA VAL A 217 -5.05 10.97 3.19
C VAL A 217 -4.03 10.83 2.06
N LEU A 218 -2.73 10.86 2.36
CA LEU A 218 -1.67 10.70 1.36
C LEU A 218 -1.75 9.36 0.64
N ASN A 219 -1.86 8.26 1.39
CA ASN A 219 -1.92 6.93 0.79
C ASN A 219 -3.16 6.75 -0.08
N THR A 220 -4.33 7.19 0.39
CA THR A 220 -5.56 7.17 -0.40
C THR A 220 -5.44 7.99 -1.68
N ALA A 221 -4.86 9.18 -1.61
CA ALA A 221 -4.67 10.02 -2.79
C ALA A 221 -3.65 9.40 -3.77
N PHE A 222 -2.55 8.81 -3.28
CA PHE A 222 -1.52 8.19 -4.11
C PHE A 222 -1.88 6.80 -4.67
N GLU A 223 -3.08 6.29 -4.37
CA GLU A 223 -3.69 5.21 -5.15
C GLU A 223 -4.08 5.63 -6.59
N ALA A 224 -3.98 6.91 -6.93
CA ALA A 224 -4.16 7.47 -8.28
C ALA A 224 -3.13 7.00 -9.34
N ASP A 225 -2.34 5.96 -9.06
CA ASP A 225 -1.42 5.31 -10.01
C ASP A 225 -0.44 6.25 -10.72
N LEU A 226 0.06 7.23 -9.97
CA LEU A 226 1.07 8.17 -10.43
C LEU A 226 2.48 7.60 -10.24
N VAL A 227 3.35 7.90 -11.19
CA VAL A 227 4.75 7.48 -11.22
C VAL A 227 5.64 8.68 -11.49
N PHE A 228 6.70 8.83 -10.68
CA PHE A 228 7.78 9.77 -10.96
C PHE A 228 8.75 9.17 -11.97
N VAL A 229 9.05 9.95 -13.00
CA VAL A 229 10.13 9.70 -13.95
C VAL A 229 11.30 10.56 -13.57
N ASP A 230 12.46 9.94 -13.33
CA ASP A 230 13.77 10.60 -13.24
C ASP A 230 14.47 10.45 -14.60
N PRO A 231 14.47 11.49 -15.48
CA PRO A 231 15.07 11.39 -16.79
C PRO A 231 16.59 11.22 -16.73
N ALA A 232 17.25 11.76 -15.71
CA ALA A 232 18.70 11.71 -15.57
C ALA A 232 19.20 10.31 -15.21
N LYS A 233 18.42 9.55 -14.45
CA LYS A 233 18.75 8.17 -14.04
C LYS A 233 17.98 7.10 -14.81
N GLY A 234 17.06 7.50 -15.70
CA GLY A 234 16.17 6.58 -16.41
C GLY A 234 15.32 5.72 -15.46
N ARG A 235 14.97 6.25 -14.29
CA ARG A 235 14.30 5.50 -13.22
C ARG A 235 12.85 5.91 -13.09
N LEU A 236 11.98 4.91 -12.94
CA LEU A 236 10.57 5.09 -12.61
C LEU A 236 10.34 4.69 -11.16
N VAL A 237 9.70 5.57 -10.39
CA VAL A 237 9.34 5.30 -9.00
C VAL A 237 7.88 5.69 -8.78
N PRO A 238 6.98 4.73 -8.49
CA PRO A 238 5.63 5.03 -8.08
C PRO A 238 5.60 6.02 -6.91
N VAL A 239 4.70 7.00 -6.95
CA VAL A 239 4.66 8.10 -5.96
C VAL A 239 4.46 7.56 -4.54
N ASN A 240 3.62 6.54 -4.37
CA ASN A 240 3.42 5.86 -3.09
C ASN A 240 4.71 5.18 -2.58
N GLN A 241 5.44 4.46 -3.45
CA GLN A 241 6.71 3.82 -3.08
C GLN A 241 7.79 4.84 -2.75
N TRP A 242 7.80 6.00 -3.42
CA TRP A 242 8.70 7.09 -3.06
C TRP A 242 8.39 7.63 -1.66
N LEU A 243 7.11 7.87 -1.34
CA LEU A 243 6.69 8.30 0.00
C LEU A 243 7.15 7.29 1.07
N GLU A 244 6.91 6.00 0.85
CA GLU A 244 7.35 4.94 1.76
C GLU A 244 8.89 4.90 1.89
N GLY A 245 9.60 5.09 0.79
CA GLY A 245 11.05 5.15 0.75
C GLY A 245 11.64 6.33 1.53
N VAL A 246 10.90 7.44 1.67
CA VAL A 246 11.30 8.58 2.50
C VAL A 246 10.89 8.37 3.96
N LEU A 247 9.66 7.89 4.20
CA LEU A 247 9.10 7.77 5.55
C LEU A 247 9.73 6.63 6.35
N ASN A 248 9.86 5.44 5.75
CA ASN A 248 10.27 4.23 6.46
C ASN A 248 11.67 4.34 7.07
N PRO A 249 12.70 4.89 6.39
CA PRO A 249 14.01 5.08 7.01
C PRO A 249 13.98 6.06 8.17
N ILE A 250 13.25 7.17 8.05
CA ILE A 250 13.15 8.19 9.11
C ILE A 250 12.53 7.59 10.37
N VAL A 251 11.38 6.94 10.22
CA VAL A 251 10.68 6.29 11.33
C VAL A 251 11.49 5.09 11.85
N GLY A 252 12.02 4.24 10.97
CA GLY A 252 12.74 3.02 11.36
C GLY A 252 14.05 3.30 12.11
N ILE A 253 14.90 4.20 11.59
CA ILE A 253 16.14 4.61 12.26
C ILE A 253 15.80 5.34 13.57
N GLY A 254 14.81 6.24 13.53
CA GLY A 254 14.34 6.94 14.71
C GLY A 254 13.83 6.02 15.81
N LEU A 255 13.05 4.98 15.46
CA LEU A 255 12.58 3.96 16.40
C LEU A 255 13.74 3.18 17.02
N LEU A 256 14.69 2.69 16.21
CA LEU A 256 15.84 1.94 16.73
C LEU A 256 16.67 2.80 17.69
N PHE A 257 16.90 4.06 17.31
CA PHE A 257 17.64 5.02 18.13
C PHE A 257 16.90 5.31 19.44
N LEU A 258 15.62 5.69 19.38
CA LEU A 258 14.83 6.07 20.56
C LEU A 258 14.59 4.88 21.50
N LEU A 259 14.29 3.70 20.96
CA LEU A 259 14.13 2.48 21.77
C LEU A 259 15.42 2.13 22.50
N GLY A 260 16.55 2.10 21.77
CA GLY A 260 17.85 1.78 22.36
C GLY A 260 18.26 2.80 23.41
N ARG A 261 18.11 4.09 23.10
CA ARG A 261 18.46 5.19 24.00
C ARG A 261 17.59 5.22 25.26
N ASN A 262 16.27 5.14 25.12
CA ASN A 262 15.35 5.17 26.27
C ASN A 262 15.48 3.91 27.14
N LEU A 263 15.68 2.74 26.53
CA LEU A 263 15.96 1.51 27.29
C LEU A 263 17.27 1.61 28.10
N LEU A 264 18.31 2.22 27.52
CA LEU A 264 19.57 2.45 28.21
C LEU A 264 19.42 3.47 29.34
N GLU A 265 18.68 4.55 29.12
CA GLU A 265 18.37 5.57 30.13
C GLU A 265 17.64 4.94 31.32
N GLU A 266 16.57 4.20 31.05
CA GLU A 266 15.77 3.52 32.07
C GLU A 266 16.58 2.46 32.84
N SER A 267 17.59 1.85 32.20
CA SER A 267 18.46 0.89 32.87
C SER A 267 19.54 1.50 33.77
N ARG A 268 19.79 2.81 33.61
CA ARG A 268 20.85 3.55 34.31
C ARG A 268 20.32 4.42 35.42
N ASP A 269 19.05 4.82 35.33
CA ASP A 269 18.41 5.65 36.35
C ASP A 269 18.16 4.86 37.65
N VAL A 270 18.28 5.53 38.79
CA VAL A 270 18.24 4.90 40.13
C VAL A 270 16.83 4.40 40.48
N GLY A 271 15.79 4.94 39.83
CA GLY A 271 14.40 4.48 39.92
C GLY A 271 13.85 3.85 38.65
N GLY A 272 14.69 3.63 37.64
CA GLY A 272 14.25 3.16 36.33
C GLY A 272 13.90 1.67 36.30
N ASN A 273 12.93 1.31 35.47
CA ASN A 273 12.48 -0.06 35.24
C ASN A 273 12.46 -0.39 33.73
N PRO A 274 13.57 -0.93 33.16
CA PRO A 274 13.67 -1.21 31.73
C PRO A 274 12.72 -2.33 31.29
N VAL A 275 12.26 -3.17 32.21
CA VAL A 275 11.26 -4.22 31.94
C VAL A 275 9.88 -3.58 31.76
N LEU A 276 9.49 -2.67 32.66
CA LEU A 276 8.23 -1.92 32.55
C LEU A 276 8.21 -1.09 31.26
N PHE A 277 9.29 -0.38 30.95
CA PHE A 277 9.43 0.35 29.70
C PHE A 277 9.20 -0.56 28.49
N ALA A 278 9.86 -1.72 28.43
CA ALA A 278 9.68 -2.68 27.35
C ALA A 278 8.22 -3.17 27.23
N THR A 279 7.56 -3.43 28.36
CA THR A 279 6.14 -3.82 28.38
C THR A 279 5.22 -2.71 27.87
N VAL A 280 5.46 -1.45 28.27
CA VAL A 280 4.70 -0.28 27.80
C VAL A 280 4.89 -0.11 26.29
N VAL A 281 6.12 -0.19 25.81
CA VAL A 281 6.45 -0.13 24.37
C VAL A 281 5.67 -1.18 23.58
N LEU A 282 5.66 -2.43 24.02
CA LEU A 282 4.91 -3.49 23.33
C LEU A 282 3.40 -3.24 23.36
N THR A 283 2.89 -2.80 24.51
CA THR A 283 1.45 -2.47 24.67
C THR A 283 1.05 -1.36 23.70
N LEU A 284 1.85 -0.31 23.60
CA LEU A 284 1.62 0.81 22.69
C LEU A 284 1.78 0.41 21.23
N LEU A 285 2.77 -0.43 20.88
CA LEU A 285 2.96 -0.92 19.52
C LEU A 285 1.72 -1.69 19.03
N TYR A 286 1.22 -2.63 19.83
CA TYR A 286 0.03 -3.41 19.46
C TYR A 286 -1.26 -2.58 19.53
N GLY A 287 -1.38 -1.67 20.50
CA GLY A 287 -2.50 -0.73 20.58
C GLY A 287 -2.58 0.19 19.37
N ALA A 288 -1.44 0.77 18.98
CA ALA A 288 -1.32 1.60 17.78
C ALA A 288 -1.58 0.80 16.50
N ALA A 289 -1.18 -0.47 16.44
CA ALA A 289 -1.52 -1.33 15.30
C ALA A 289 -3.04 -1.48 15.15
N ILE A 290 -3.75 -1.81 16.23
CA ILE A 290 -5.21 -1.97 16.21
C ILE A 290 -5.89 -0.67 15.78
N VAL A 291 -5.55 0.45 16.44
CA VAL A 291 -6.14 1.76 16.13
C VAL A 291 -5.83 2.16 14.70
N GLY A 292 -4.58 2.04 14.26
CA GLY A 292 -4.13 2.40 12.92
C GLY A 292 -4.87 1.63 11.82
N ILE A 293 -5.07 0.33 11.99
CA ILE A 293 -5.81 -0.51 11.03
C ILE A 293 -7.28 -0.08 10.98
N SER A 294 -7.94 -0.05 12.14
CA SER A 294 -9.37 0.28 12.21
C SER A 294 -9.65 1.67 11.65
N TYR A 295 -8.79 2.64 11.99
CA TYR A 295 -8.90 4.02 11.53
C TYR A 295 -8.78 4.15 10.02
N ARG A 296 -7.72 3.56 9.45
CA ARG A 296 -7.44 3.64 8.02
C ARG A 296 -8.47 2.89 7.20
N TRP A 297 -8.86 1.69 7.64
CA TRP A 297 -9.89 0.92 6.95
C TRP A 297 -11.22 1.67 6.95
N GLY A 298 -11.65 2.20 8.11
CA GLY A 298 -12.86 2.99 8.21
C GLY A 298 -12.85 4.21 7.29
N TYR A 299 -11.73 4.92 7.22
CA TYR A 299 -11.58 6.07 6.32
C TYR A 299 -11.59 5.68 4.83
N SER A 300 -10.74 4.73 4.42
CA SER A 300 -10.64 4.31 3.02
C SER A 300 -12.00 3.81 2.51
N SER A 301 -12.70 3.01 3.31
CA SER A 301 -14.00 2.49 2.94
C SER A 301 -15.09 3.56 2.77
N TRP A 302 -15.02 4.67 3.51
CA TRP A 302 -16.07 5.71 3.46
C TRP A 302 -15.73 6.89 2.53
N ARG A 303 -14.45 7.29 2.48
CA ARG A 303 -13.98 8.51 1.80
C ARG A 303 -13.00 8.24 0.66
N GLY A 304 -12.46 7.02 0.57
CA GLY A 304 -11.36 6.67 -0.31
C GLY A 304 -11.56 7.08 -1.76
N GLU A 305 -12.66 6.61 -2.36
CA GLU A 305 -13.04 6.88 -3.75
C GLU A 305 -13.13 8.38 -4.06
N ARG A 306 -13.80 9.15 -3.19
CA ARG A 306 -13.96 10.60 -3.38
C ARG A 306 -12.62 11.31 -3.35
N VAL A 307 -11.78 10.99 -2.37
CA VAL A 307 -10.48 11.62 -2.17
C VAL A 307 -9.53 11.32 -3.32
N ARG A 308 -9.54 10.07 -3.80
CA ARG A 308 -8.79 9.66 -4.97
C ARG A 308 -9.25 10.44 -6.21
N HIS A 309 -10.55 10.48 -6.48
CA HIS A 309 -11.11 11.20 -7.62
C HIS A 309 -10.81 12.71 -7.57
N ASP A 310 -11.05 13.36 -6.42
CA ASP A 310 -10.76 14.79 -6.23
C ASP A 310 -9.26 15.11 -6.45
N PHE A 311 -8.37 14.17 -6.12
CA PHE A 311 -6.94 14.32 -6.37
C PHE A 311 -6.55 14.02 -7.82
N GLU A 312 -7.13 12.99 -8.45
CA GLU A 312 -6.95 12.68 -9.86
C GLU A 312 -7.36 13.87 -10.74
N GLU A 313 -8.49 14.51 -10.46
CA GLU A 313 -8.95 15.73 -11.14
C GLU A 313 -7.94 16.88 -10.97
N GLN A 314 -7.47 17.13 -9.74
CA GLN A 314 -6.44 18.14 -9.49
C GLN A 314 -5.16 17.87 -10.27
N VAL A 315 -4.73 16.61 -10.38
CA VAL A 315 -3.54 16.22 -11.13
C VAL A 315 -3.75 16.44 -12.62
N ILE A 316 -4.91 16.09 -13.17
CA ILE A 316 -5.27 16.34 -14.57
C ILE A 316 -5.24 17.84 -14.86
N GLU A 317 -5.88 18.67 -14.03
CA GLU A 317 -5.94 20.13 -14.21
C GLU A 317 -4.56 20.80 -14.14
N ASN A 318 -3.63 20.24 -13.35
CA ASN A 318 -2.42 20.95 -12.96
C ASN A 318 -1.15 20.43 -13.62
N LEU A 319 -1.12 19.15 -13.99
CA LEU A 319 0.06 18.45 -14.52
C LEU A 319 -0.21 17.83 -15.90
N GLU A 320 -1.47 17.65 -16.30
CA GLU A 320 -1.88 17.04 -17.57
C GLU A 320 -1.06 15.76 -17.91
N PRO A 321 -0.94 14.78 -17.00
CA PRO A 321 -0.03 13.66 -17.20
C PRO A 321 -0.50 12.76 -18.34
N LEU A 322 0.47 12.30 -19.14
CA LEU A 322 0.26 11.28 -20.15
C LEU A 322 0.16 9.90 -19.49
N SER A 323 -0.73 9.06 -20.03
CA SER A 323 -0.87 7.66 -19.61
C SER A 323 -0.06 6.74 -20.51
N TYR A 324 0.75 5.89 -19.88
CA TYR A 324 1.62 4.94 -20.55
C TYR A 324 1.22 3.50 -20.24
N ASP A 325 1.32 2.64 -21.26
CA ASP A 325 1.40 1.20 -21.04
C ASP A 325 2.88 0.83 -20.89
N LEU A 326 3.19 0.14 -19.79
CA LEU A 326 4.50 -0.46 -19.59
C LEU A 326 4.48 -1.85 -20.21
N THR A 327 5.28 -2.06 -21.25
CA THR A 327 5.46 -3.40 -21.82
C THR A 327 6.93 -3.79 -21.73
N ARG A 328 7.21 -5.02 -21.30
CA ARG A 328 8.58 -5.53 -21.24
C ARG A 328 8.75 -6.66 -22.23
N SER A 329 9.69 -6.48 -23.16
CA SER A 329 10.01 -7.48 -24.17
C SER A 329 11.53 -7.67 -24.23
N LYS A 330 11.98 -8.92 -24.07
CA LYS A 330 13.39 -9.33 -24.20
C LYS A 330 14.38 -8.47 -23.38
N GLY A 331 13.99 -8.11 -22.16
CA GLY A 331 14.82 -7.29 -21.26
C GLY A 331 14.78 -5.77 -21.51
N ARG A 332 14.06 -5.31 -22.54
CA ARG A 332 13.81 -3.88 -22.79
C ARG A 332 12.43 -3.49 -22.27
N ILE A 333 12.34 -2.32 -21.63
CA ILE A 333 11.07 -1.71 -21.23
C ILE A 333 10.67 -0.76 -22.36
N ASP A 334 9.55 -1.05 -23.01
CA ASP A 334 8.96 -0.23 -24.06
C ASP A 334 7.77 0.53 -23.47
N PHE A 335 7.85 1.86 -23.54
CA PHE A 335 6.80 2.78 -23.10
C PHE A 335 5.98 3.23 -24.29
N ASN A 336 4.73 2.78 -24.33
CA ASN A 336 3.79 3.22 -25.36
C ASN A 336 2.86 4.26 -24.75
N VAL A 337 3.02 5.51 -25.19
CA VAL A 337 2.03 6.56 -24.91
C VAL A 337 0.71 6.13 -25.52
N ARG A 338 -0.36 6.06 -24.72
CA ARG A 338 -1.69 5.71 -25.23
C ARG A 338 -2.53 6.97 -25.45
N MET A 339 -2.68 7.75 -24.39
CA MET A 339 -3.64 8.85 -24.30
C MET A 339 -3.38 9.68 -23.03
N GLY A 340 -4.10 10.79 -22.86
CA GLY A 340 -4.08 11.54 -21.60
C GLY A 340 -4.69 10.75 -20.44
N MET A 341 -4.28 11.03 -19.20
CA MET A 341 -4.82 10.36 -18.00
C MET A 341 -6.34 10.45 -17.90
N ASN A 342 -6.94 11.61 -18.23
CA ASN A 342 -8.39 11.81 -18.21
C ASN A 342 -9.13 10.81 -19.11
N GLU A 343 -8.70 10.71 -20.38
CA GLU A 343 -9.27 9.79 -21.35
C GLU A 343 -9.12 8.33 -20.88
N ARG A 344 -7.96 7.98 -20.31
CA ARG A 344 -7.70 6.64 -19.78
C ARG A 344 -8.62 6.28 -18.61
N LEU A 345 -8.82 7.19 -17.67
CA LEU A 345 -9.68 6.96 -16.50
C LEU A 345 -11.14 6.77 -16.94
N SER A 346 -11.62 7.60 -17.88
CA SER A 346 -12.96 7.45 -18.45
C SER A 346 -13.17 6.11 -19.18
N ALA A 347 -12.12 5.57 -19.82
CA ALA A 347 -12.16 4.25 -20.46
C ALA A 347 -12.27 3.11 -19.45
N PHE A 348 -11.62 3.23 -18.28
CA PHE A 348 -11.76 2.27 -17.19
C PHE A 348 -13.15 2.30 -16.56
N GLU A 349 -13.72 3.50 -16.34
CA GLU A 349 -15.06 3.66 -15.78
C GLU A 349 -16.16 3.13 -16.70
N SER A 350 -16.00 3.32 -18.01
CA SER A 350 -16.93 2.81 -19.02
C SER A 350 -16.83 1.29 -19.25
N GLY A 351 -15.89 0.60 -18.60
CA GLY A 351 -15.73 -0.84 -18.70
C GLY A 351 -15.27 -1.34 -20.07
N ILE A 352 -14.75 -0.45 -20.93
CA ILE A 352 -14.25 -0.77 -22.26
C ILE A 352 -12.85 -1.37 -22.13
N ASN A 353 -12.75 -2.51 -21.43
CA ASN A 353 -11.65 -3.43 -21.65
C ASN A 353 -11.89 -4.03 -23.03
N GLN A 354 -11.19 -3.51 -24.04
CA GLN A 354 -11.24 -3.96 -25.43
C GLN A 354 -10.83 -5.43 -25.58
N GLN A 355 -11.71 -6.35 -25.20
CA GLN A 355 -11.87 -7.62 -25.87
C GLN A 355 -13.24 -7.55 -26.51
N LEU A 356 -13.26 -7.11 -27.77
CA LEU A 356 -14.46 -7.27 -28.60
C LEU A 356 -14.84 -8.75 -28.53
N THR A 357 -16.05 -9.01 -28.08
CA THR A 357 -16.60 -10.36 -28.11
C THR A 357 -16.61 -10.87 -29.56
N PHE A 358 -16.61 -12.19 -29.76
CA PHE A 358 -16.71 -12.75 -31.11
C PHE A 358 -17.93 -12.21 -31.88
N GLU A 359 -19.00 -11.89 -31.16
CA GLU A 359 -20.22 -11.30 -31.70
C GLU A 359 -20.02 -9.84 -32.13
N GLU A 360 -19.31 -9.02 -31.35
CA GLU A 360 -18.94 -7.65 -31.74
C GLU A 360 -17.93 -7.63 -32.90
N LEU A 361 -16.99 -8.58 -32.96
CA LEU A 361 -16.08 -8.74 -34.09
C LEU A 361 -16.82 -9.09 -35.39
N GLN A 362 -17.90 -9.88 -35.30
CA GLN A 362 -18.76 -10.18 -36.45
C GLN A 362 -19.62 -9.00 -36.88
N ASN A 363 -19.97 -8.11 -35.93
CA ASN A 363 -20.76 -6.91 -36.17
C ASN A 363 -19.93 -5.69 -36.58
N LEU A 364 -18.60 -5.83 -36.72
CA LEU A 364 -17.76 -4.76 -37.26
C LEU A 364 -18.23 -4.40 -38.68
N PRO A 365 -18.30 -3.09 -39.00
CA PRO A 365 -18.73 -2.66 -40.32
C PRO A 365 -17.83 -3.29 -41.38
N THR A 366 -18.43 -4.06 -42.28
CA THR A 366 -17.72 -4.67 -43.39
C THR A 366 -17.24 -3.56 -44.31
N ILE A 367 -15.98 -3.64 -44.76
CA ILE A 367 -15.39 -2.69 -45.69
C ILE A 367 -16.34 -2.53 -46.89
N PRO A 368 -16.77 -1.30 -47.24
CA PRO A 368 -17.61 -1.05 -48.41
C PRO A 368 -16.93 -1.66 -49.65
N LYS A 369 -17.69 -2.33 -50.52
CA LYS A 369 -17.17 -3.06 -51.69
C LYS A 369 -16.28 -2.22 -52.63
N ASP A 370 -16.37 -0.89 -52.56
CA ASP A 370 -15.56 0.06 -53.35
C ASP A 370 -14.20 0.43 -52.73
N THR A 371 -13.89 -0.03 -51.52
CA THR A 371 -12.63 0.32 -50.85
C THR A 371 -11.54 -0.67 -51.27
N LYS A 372 -10.60 -0.22 -52.13
CA LYS A 372 -9.44 -1.03 -52.51
C LYS A 372 -8.58 -1.30 -51.29
N ALA A 373 -8.43 -2.59 -50.93
CA ALA A 373 -7.48 -3.00 -49.91
C ALA A 373 -6.06 -2.51 -50.26
N PRO A 374 -5.30 -1.99 -49.28
CA PRO A 374 -3.94 -1.52 -49.51
C PRO A 374 -3.08 -2.69 -50.03
N LYS A 375 -2.36 -2.45 -51.14
CA LYS A 375 -1.47 -3.46 -51.72
C LYS A 375 -0.33 -3.77 -50.76
N ASN A 376 -0.15 -5.06 -50.47
CA ASN A 376 0.94 -5.55 -49.64
C ASN A 376 2.29 -5.17 -50.28
N PRO A 377 3.14 -4.36 -49.61
CA PRO A 377 4.42 -3.91 -50.15
C PRO A 377 5.46 -5.04 -50.32
N LEU A 378 5.19 -6.24 -49.79
CA LEU A 378 6.07 -7.40 -49.87
C LEU A 378 5.79 -8.33 -51.07
N LYS A 379 4.74 -8.04 -51.86
CA LYS A 379 4.53 -8.70 -53.15
C LYS A 379 4.89 -7.73 -54.27
N LYS A 380 6.16 -7.74 -54.66
CA LYS A 380 6.58 -7.40 -56.03
C LYS A 380 6.96 -8.68 -56.76
#